data_AF-A0A7X9XEC8-F1
#
_entry.id   AF-A0A7X9XEC8-F1
#
_cell.length_a   1.000
_cell.length_b   1.000
_cell.length_c   1.000
_cell.angle_alpha   90.00
_cell.angle_beta   90.00
_cell.angle_gamma   90.00
#
_symmetry.space_group_name_H-M   'P 1'
#
loop_
_entity.id
_entity.type
_entity.pdbx_description
1 polymer ?
#
loop_
_entity_poly.entity_id
_entity_poly.type
_entity_poly.pdbx_seq_one_letter_code
_entity_poly.pdbx_strand_id
1 'polypeptide(L)'
;MLKKKSSDQIAKNNIFGNHNINVQNSNITINKGMDEILELARNGNNESALRKIGMFQRSFTVMHPLYPYYKYNLKMNENGVSIGMTVNSKDALEKYPPHGKIRFKIPDEYKWAENFQELIRYGYEKQVAIELKAEYIKLWLGDYLVQDINDISKVKIIPKKFPDPIPMRFEFENTPFALKYLEMGLS
;
A
#
# COMPACT_ATOMS: atom_id res chain seq x y z
N MET A 1 34.71 -1.46 34.52
CA MET A 1 33.37 -0.86 34.28
C MET A 1 33.54 0.55 33.76
N LEU A 2 33.40 0.76 32.45
CA LEU A 2 33.53 2.07 31.80
C LEU A 2 32.12 2.65 31.57
N LYS A 3 31.78 3.72 32.29
CA LYS A 3 30.53 4.46 32.10
C LYS A 3 30.58 5.18 30.74
N LYS A 4 29.74 4.74 29.80
CA LYS A 4 29.45 5.43 28.54
C LYS A 4 28.73 6.75 28.88
N LYS A 5 29.38 7.90 28.65
CA LYS A 5 28.70 9.20 28.64
C LYS A 5 27.74 9.21 27.44
N SER A 6 26.43 9.36 27.68
CA SER A 6 25.51 9.71 26.60
C SER A 6 25.82 11.15 26.18
N SER A 7 25.99 11.36 24.88
CA SER A 7 26.12 12.69 24.30
C SER A 7 24.75 13.14 23.81
N ASP A 8 23.85 13.43 24.75
CA ASP A 8 22.61 14.12 24.43
C ASP A 8 22.94 15.61 24.29
N GLN A 9 23.24 16.06 23.06
CA GLN A 9 23.25 17.49 22.76
C GLN A 9 21.81 17.98 22.72
N ILE A 10 21.30 18.36 23.88
CA ILE A 10 20.08 19.17 23.99
C ILE A 10 20.45 20.56 23.46
N ALA A 11 19.95 20.91 22.27
CA ALA A 11 20.06 22.28 21.78
C ALA A 11 19.30 23.20 22.76
N LYS A 12 20.03 23.95 23.58
CA LYS A 12 19.45 24.99 24.44
C LYS A 12 18.98 26.12 23.55
N ASN A 13 17.66 26.28 23.45
CA ASN A 13 17.05 27.37 22.73
C ASN A 13 17.16 28.65 23.59
N ASN A 14 18.01 29.60 23.21
CA ASN A 14 18.26 30.85 23.95
C ASN A 14 17.33 32.00 23.54
N ILE A 15 16.14 31.70 23.01
CA ILE A 15 15.17 32.71 22.59
C ILE A 15 14.31 33.11 23.79
N PHE A 16 14.58 34.28 24.36
CA PHE A 16 13.69 34.93 25.33
C PHE A 16 12.51 35.56 24.58
N GLY A 17 11.31 35.00 24.76
CA GLY A 17 10.08 35.51 24.15
C GLY A 17 9.46 36.66 24.94
N ASN A 18 8.81 37.61 24.25
CA ASN A 18 8.05 38.70 24.85
C ASN A 18 6.68 38.23 25.37
N HIS A 19 6.67 37.40 26.43
CA HIS A 19 5.49 37.02 27.25
C HIS A 19 4.22 36.51 26.53
N ASN A 20 4.27 36.24 25.22
CA ASN A 20 3.11 35.82 24.42
C ASN A 20 3.38 34.57 23.55
N ILE A 21 4.44 33.83 23.83
CA ILE A 21 4.80 32.60 23.11
C ILE A 21 4.55 31.42 24.02
N ASN A 22 3.52 30.63 23.71
CA ASN A 22 3.31 29.32 24.31
C ASN A 22 4.42 28.40 23.78
N VAL A 23 5.53 28.28 24.51
CA VAL A 23 6.65 27.42 24.15
C VAL A 23 6.20 25.97 24.31
N GLN A 24 5.74 25.37 23.23
CA GLN A 24 5.56 23.93 23.17
C GLN A 24 6.94 23.29 23.18
N ASN A 25 7.16 22.35 24.11
CA ASN A 25 8.34 21.50 24.15
C ASN A 25 8.36 20.59 22.91
N SER A 26 8.82 21.12 21.78
CA SER A 26 9.07 20.33 20.58
C SER A 26 10.40 19.60 20.73
N ASN A 27 10.36 18.29 20.92
CA ASN A 27 11.55 17.45 20.78
C ASN A 27 11.89 17.34 19.30
N ILE A 28 12.81 18.18 18.82
CA ILE A 28 13.36 18.07 17.46
C ILE A 28 14.46 17.01 17.49
N THR A 29 14.15 15.80 17.02
CA THR A 29 15.17 14.77 16.79
C THR A 29 15.82 14.99 15.43
N ILE A 30 17.02 15.60 15.42
CA ILE A 30 17.83 15.75 14.20
C ILE A 30 18.52 14.42 13.91
N ASN A 31 18.06 13.71 12.88
CA ASN A 31 18.66 12.44 12.46
C ASN A 31 19.88 12.69 11.56
N LYS A 32 21.08 12.77 12.14
CA LYS A 32 22.36 12.93 11.42
C LYS A 32 22.87 11.63 10.76
N GLY A 33 22.16 10.52 10.91
CA GLY A 33 22.64 9.21 10.45
C GLY A 33 22.81 9.12 8.92
N MET A 34 22.03 9.89 8.16
CA MET A 34 22.15 9.91 6.69
C MET A 34 23.40 10.68 6.24
N ASP A 35 23.72 11.81 6.89
CA ASP A 35 24.90 12.60 6.56
C ASP A 35 26.19 11.80 6.78
N GLU A 36 26.26 11.03 7.86
CA GLU A 36 27.40 10.14 8.13
C GLU A 36 27.54 9.02 7.08
N ILE A 37 26.44 8.48 6.57
CA ILE A 37 26.48 7.47 5.49
C ILE A 37 27.02 8.10 4.21
N LEU A 38 26.55 9.31 3.86
CA LEU A 38 27.00 10.04 2.68
C LEU A 38 28.47 10.43 2.77
N GLU A 39 28.95 10.83 3.95
CA GLU A 39 30.35 11.15 4.18
C GLU A 39 31.26 9.92 4.03
N LEU A 40 30.86 8.78 4.61
CA LEU A 40 31.61 7.53 4.46
C LEU A 40 31.68 7.06 3.00
N ALA A 41 30.59 7.21 2.24
CA ALA A 41 30.55 6.90 0.82
C ALA A 41 31.45 7.84 0.00
N ARG A 42 31.40 9.15 0.26
CA ARG A 42 32.28 10.15 -0.39
C ARG A 42 33.76 9.89 -0.13
N ASN A 43 34.09 9.41 1.07
CA ASN A 43 35.45 9.07 1.47
C ASN A 43 35.91 7.68 0.97
N GLY A 44 35.10 7.00 0.15
CA GLY A 44 35.42 5.67 -0.40
C GLY A 44 35.31 4.51 0.60
N ASN A 45 34.85 4.76 1.83
CA ASN A 45 34.66 3.72 2.85
C ASN A 45 33.30 3.04 2.69
N ASN A 46 33.16 2.33 1.57
CA ASN A 46 31.90 1.70 1.16
C ASN A 46 31.42 0.63 2.16
N GLU A 47 32.33 -0.12 2.76
CA GLU A 47 31.99 -1.17 3.73
C GLU A 47 31.31 -0.58 4.99
N SER A 48 31.87 0.50 5.54
CA SER A 48 31.28 1.14 6.72
C SER A 48 29.98 1.86 6.39
N ALA A 49 29.87 2.45 5.20
CA ALA A 49 28.62 3.03 4.71
C ALA A 49 27.52 1.96 4.60
N LEU A 50 27.82 0.82 3.96
CA LEU A 50 26.88 -0.30 3.84
C LEU A 50 26.46 -0.88 5.20
N ARG A 51 27.40 -1.00 6.15
CA ARG A 51 27.08 -1.46 7.52
C ARG A 51 26.08 -0.53 8.21
N LYS A 52 26.28 0.79 8.09
CA LYS A 52 25.34 1.78 8.65
C LYS A 52 23.98 1.75 7.95
N ILE A 53 23.95 1.59 6.62
CA ILE A 53 22.70 1.40 5.86
C ILE A 53 21.95 0.17 6.37
N GLY A 54 22.65 -0.95 6.57
CA GLY A 54 22.04 -2.17 7.12
C GLY A 54 21.51 -2.00 8.54
N MET A 55 22.20 -1.22 9.39
CA MET A 55 21.70 -0.86 10.72
C MET A 55 20.43 0.00 10.62
N PHE A 56 20.44 1.01 9.76
CA PHE A 56 19.27 1.85 9.49
C PHE A 56 18.08 1.02 9.02
N GLN A 57 18.27 0.12 8.06
CA GLN A 57 17.21 -0.75 7.56
C GLN A 57 16.62 -1.65 8.65
N ARG A 58 17.46 -2.23 9.53
CA ARG A 58 16.99 -3.03 10.67
C ARG A 58 16.20 -2.20 11.68
N SER A 59 16.67 -1.00 12.00
CA SER A 59 15.96 -0.08 12.88
C SER A 59 14.62 0.35 12.28
N PHE A 60 14.59 0.66 10.98
CA PHE A 60 13.38 1.03 10.27
C PHE A 60 12.34 -0.10 10.23
N THR A 61 12.81 -1.34 10.10
CA THR A 61 11.95 -2.54 10.09
C THR A 61 11.08 -2.64 11.34
N VAL A 62 11.65 -2.35 12.52
CA VAL A 62 10.99 -2.48 13.82
C VAL A 62 10.18 -1.24 14.23
N MET A 63 10.22 -0.16 13.44
CA MET A 63 9.45 1.06 13.69
C MET A 63 7.97 0.92 13.35
N HIS A 64 7.53 -0.20 12.77
CA HIS A 64 6.12 -0.43 12.50
C HIS A 64 5.33 -0.47 13.83
N PRO A 65 4.23 0.29 13.99
CA PRO A 65 3.50 0.34 15.27
C PRO A 65 2.97 -1.01 15.77
N LEU A 66 2.69 -1.92 14.84
CA LEU A 66 2.30 -3.32 15.13
C LEU A 66 3.45 -4.32 15.15
N TYR A 67 4.71 -3.89 15.30
CA TYR A 67 5.81 -4.83 15.53
C TYR A 67 5.60 -5.56 16.88
N PRO A 68 5.81 -6.89 16.99
CA PRO A 68 6.51 -7.79 16.06
C PRO A 68 5.64 -8.44 14.98
N TYR A 69 4.34 -8.15 14.90
CA TYR A 69 3.40 -8.80 13.98
C TYR A 69 3.53 -8.33 12.53
N TYR A 70 3.76 -7.03 12.35
CA TYR A 70 4.03 -6.41 11.05
C TYR A 70 5.36 -5.68 11.10
N LYS A 71 6.02 -5.62 9.94
CA LYS A 71 7.28 -4.89 9.79
C LYS A 71 7.30 -4.08 8.50
N TYR A 72 7.99 -2.95 8.54
CA TYR A 72 8.33 -2.25 7.31
C TYR A 72 9.45 -2.98 6.56
N ASN A 73 9.41 -2.91 5.25
CA ASN A 73 10.47 -3.40 4.37
C ASN A 73 10.89 -2.27 3.44
N LEU A 74 12.12 -1.81 3.58
CA LEU A 74 12.65 -0.76 2.73
C LEU A 74 13.32 -1.38 1.51
N LYS A 75 12.77 -1.13 0.32
CA LYS A 75 13.29 -1.59 -0.96
C LYS A 75 13.90 -0.43 -1.71
N MET A 76 15.20 -0.48 -1.93
CA MET A 76 15.94 0.49 -2.74
C MET A 76 16.16 -0.11 -4.13
N ASN A 77 15.83 0.64 -5.18
CA ASN A 77 16.13 0.31 -6.57
C ASN A 77 16.59 1.56 -7.33
N GLU A 78 16.89 1.42 -8.62
CA GLU A 78 17.34 2.52 -9.48
C GLU A 78 16.32 3.67 -9.58
N ASN A 79 15.04 3.38 -9.38
CA ASN A 79 13.95 4.36 -9.40
C ASN A 79 13.71 5.04 -8.04
N GLY A 80 14.49 4.70 -7.01
CA GLY A 80 14.44 5.29 -5.69
C GLY A 80 14.13 4.32 -4.56
N VAL A 81 13.53 4.83 -3.50
CA VAL A 81 13.24 4.08 -2.27
C VAL A 81 11.73 3.88 -2.13
N SER A 82 11.31 2.64 -1.96
CA SER A 82 9.93 2.27 -1.66
C SER A 82 9.84 1.64 -0.28
N ILE A 83 8.78 1.97 0.45
CA ILE A 83 8.46 1.38 1.75
C ILE A 83 7.33 0.37 1.52
N GLY A 84 7.64 -0.90 1.69
CA GLY A 84 6.67 -1.98 1.76
C GLY A 84 6.33 -2.35 3.20
N MET A 85 5.28 -3.14 3.35
CA MET A 85 4.88 -3.74 4.62
C MET A 85 4.81 -5.26 4.44
N THR A 86 5.18 -6.01 5.46
CA THR A 86 5.14 -7.48 5.42
C THR A 86 4.66 -8.04 6.75
N VAL A 87 3.82 -9.07 6.66
CA VAL A 87 3.41 -9.88 7.81
C VAL A 87 4.64 -10.62 8.34
N ASN A 88 4.93 -10.46 9.62
CA ASN A 88 6.13 -11.01 10.26
C ASN A 88 5.82 -12.21 11.17
N SER A 89 4.55 -12.50 11.44
CA SER A 89 4.13 -13.65 12.24
C SER A 89 2.85 -14.29 11.71
N LYS A 90 2.68 -15.60 11.93
CA LYS A 90 1.48 -16.34 11.52
C LYS A 90 0.22 -15.89 12.25
N ASP A 91 0.34 -15.51 13.52
CA ASP A 91 -0.77 -15.02 14.34
C ASP A 91 -1.12 -13.54 14.09
N ALA A 92 -0.35 -12.83 13.26
CA ALA A 92 -0.58 -11.43 12.93
C ALA A 92 -1.90 -11.19 12.21
N LEU A 93 -2.31 -12.12 11.35
CA LEU A 93 -3.58 -12.05 10.62
C LEU A 93 -4.78 -12.33 11.51
N GLU A 94 -4.60 -13.12 12.56
CA GLU A 94 -5.65 -13.40 13.54
C GLU A 94 -5.82 -12.23 14.51
N LYS A 95 -4.71 -11.67 15.01
CA LYS A 95 -4.73 -10.55 15.98
C LYS A 95 -5.05 -9.20 15.33
N TYR A 96 -4.55 -8.98 14.12
CA TYR A 96 -4.70 -7.72 13.39
C TYR A 96 -5.13 -8.03 11.95
N PRO A 97 -6.38 -8.50 11.77
CA PRO A 97 -6.89 -8.86 10.45
C PRO A 97 -6.94 -7.61 9.56
N PRO A 98 -6.42 -7.69 8.32
CA PRO A 98 -6.51 -6.60 7.37
C PRO A 98 -7.96 -6.40 6.95
N HIS A 99 -8.43 -5.16 7.01
CA HIS A 99 -9.74 -4.80 6.50
C HIS A 99 -9.73 -3.38 5.94
N GLY A 100 -10.74 -3.06 5.14
CA GLY A 100 -10.81 -1.79 4.43
C GLY A 100 -12.24 -1.32 4.23
N LYS A 101 -12.38 -0.01 4.05
CA LYS A 101 -13.65 0.64 3.78
C LYS A 101 -13.41 1.66 2.68
N ILE A 102 -14.20 1.52 1.63
CA ILE A 102 -14.18 2.43 0.49
C ILE A 102 -15.56 3.06 0.40
N ARG A 103 -15.60 4.37 0.15
CA ARG A 103 -16.85 5.06 -0.19
C ARG A 103 -16.76 5.55 -1.62
N PHE A 104 -17.67 5.06 -2.44
CA PHE A 104 -17.79 5.48 -3.83
C PHE A 104 -18.88 6.52 -3.98
N LYS A 105 -18.64 7.48 -4.87
CA LYS A 105 -19.68 8.33 -5.45
C LYS A 105 -20.07 7.71 -6.79
N ILE A 106 -21.30 7.21 -6.85
CA ILE A 106 -21.85 6.55 -8.04
C ILE A 106 -22.27 7.61 -9.08
N PRO A 107 -21.69 7.58 -10.29
CA PRO A 107 -22.13 8.38 -11.43
C PRO A 107 -23.60 8.15 -11.81
N ASP A 108 -24.23 9.13 -12.46
CA ASP A 108 -25.64 9.06 -12.85
C ASP A 108 -25.95 7.88 -13.81
N GLU A 109 -25.01 7.54 -14.69
CA GLU A 109 -25.08 6.40 -15.62
C GLU A 109 -25.20 5.02 -14.92
N TYR A 110 -24.88 4.94 -13.63
CA TYR A 110 -24.90 3.71 -12.83
C TYR A 110 -25.95 3.72 -11.72
N LYS A 111 -26.78 4.77 -11.63
CA LYS A 111 -27.83 4.89 -10.60
C LYS A 111 -29.00 3.91 -10.77
N TRP A 112 -29.10 3.26 -11.92
CA TRP A 112 -30.09 2.20 -12.16
C TRP A 112 -29.79 0.94 -11.33
N ALA A 113 -28.54 0.73 -10.90
CA ALA A 113 -28.16 -0.44 -10.13
C ALA A 113 -28.61 -0.30 -8.67
N GLU A 114 -29.36 -1.27 -8.17
CA GLU A 114 -29.88 -1.26 -6.81
C GLU A 114 -28.77 -1.51 -5.78
N ASN A 115 -27.73 -2.23 -6.18
CA ASN A 115 -26.61 -2.58 -5.33
C ASN A 115 -25.31 -2.71 -6.14
N PHE A 116 -24.19 -2.74 -5.42
CA PHE A 116 -22.87 -2.82 -6.06
C PHE A 116 -22.61 -4.13 -6.81
N GLN A 117 -23.29 -5.22 -6.44
CA GLN A 117 -23.14 -6.51 -7.12
C GLN A 117 -23.72 -6.46 -8.52
N GLU A 118 -24.80 -5.71 -8.74
CA GLU A 118 -25.37 -5.50 -10.08
C GLU A 118 -24.43 -4.70 -10.98
N LEU A 119 -23.74 -3.69 -10.43
CA LEU A 119 -22.71 -2.98 -11.18
C LEU A 119 -21.59 -3.94 -11.59
N ILE A 120 -21.06 -4.74 -10.67
CA ILE A 120 -20.03 -5.73 -10.99
C ILE A 120 -20.53 -6.72 -12.06
N ARG A 121 -21.76 -7.22 -11.92
CA ARG A 121 -22.38 -8.14 -12.88
C ARG A 121 -22.46 -7.51 -14.27
N TYR A 122 -22.94 -6.27 -14.36
CA TYR A 122 -22.98 -5.51 -15.62
C TYR A 122 -21.60 -5.35 -16.25
N GLY A 123 -20.58 -4.98 -15.46
CA GLY A 123 -19.21 -4.88 -15.93
C GLY A 123 -18.69 -6.21 -16.48
N TYR A 124 -19.01 -7.33 -15.82
CA TYR A 124 -18.62 -8.67 -16.26
C TYR A 124 -19.38 -9.14 -17.51
N GLU A 125 -20.70 -9.00 -17.55
CA GLU A 125 -21.53 -9.44 -18.68
C GLU A 125 -21.20 -8.64 -19.95
N LYS A 126 -21.02 -7.33 -19.83
CA LYS A 126 -20.70 -6.45 -20.96
C LYS A 126 -19.20 -6.33 -21.22
N GLN A 127 -18.35 -6.93 -20.38
CA GLN A 127 -16.89 -6.83 -20.43
C GLN A 127 -16.38 -5.37 -20.51
N VAL A 128 -17.02 -4.47 -19.75
CA VAL A 128 -16.66 -3.04 -19.68
C VAL A 128 -16.10 -2.68 -18.32
N ALA A 129 -15.12 -1.77 -18.32
CA ALA A 129 -14.59 -1.21 -17.07
C ALA A 129 -15.57 -0.20 -16.49
N ILE A 130 -15.83 -0.30 -15.19
CA ILE A 130 -16.72 0.62 -14.47
C ILE A 130 -15.86 1.72 -13.86
N GLU A 131 -16.12 2.97 -14.26
CA GLU A 131 -15.40 4.13 -13.72
C GLU A 131 -16.17 4.76 -12.56
N LEU A 132 -15.59 4.72 -11.36
CA LEU A 132 -16.17 5.32 -10.16
C LEU A 132 -15.26 6.42 -9.63
N LYS A 133 -15.82 7.31 -8.80
CA LYS A 133 -15.03 8.21 -7.97
C LYS A 133 -15.04 7.69 -6.54
N ALA A 134 -13.90 7.62 -5.87
CA ALA A 134 -13.85 7.24 -4.46
C ALA A 134 -13.65 8.50 -3.61
N GLU A 135 -14.57 8.76 -2.69
CA GLU A 135 -14.45 9.86 -1.74
C GLU A 135 -13.31 9.57 -0.76
N TYR A 136 -13.25 8.32 -0.27
CA TYR A 136 -12.14 7.86 0.54
C TYR A 136 -11.90 6.35 0.41
N ILE A 137 -10.66 5.96 0.66
CA ILE A 137 -10.23 4.58 0.92
C ILE A 137 -9.51 4.58 2.26
N LYS A 138 -9.99 3.76 3.18
CA LYS A 138 -9.34 3.51 4.47
C LYS A 138 -8.98 2.05 4.60
N LEU A 139 -7.76 1.78 5.05
CA LEU A 139 -7.22 0.45 5.27
C LEU A 139 -6.70 0.34 6.70
N TRP A 140 -7.05 -0.77 7.35
CA TRP A 140 -6.70 -1.06 8.73
C TRP A 140 -6.08 -2.45 8.88
N LEU A 141 -5.32 -2.62 9.96
CA LEU A 141 -4.82 -3.89 10.47
C LEU A 141 -5.30 -4.06 11.91
N GLY A 142 -6.36 -4.87 12.12
CA GLY A 142 -7.15 -4.74 13.34
C GLY A 142 -7.60 -3.29 13.51
N ASP A 143 -7.51 -2.71 14.69
CA ASP A 143 -7.96 -1.33 14.90
C ASP A 143 -6.97 -0.24 14.43
N TYR A 144 -5.79 -0.65 13.92
CA TYR A 144 -4.76 0.30 13.49
C TYR A 144 -4.99 0.77 12.05
N LEU A 145 -5.27 2.07 11.88
CA LEU A 145 -5.40 2.70 10.56
C LEU A 145 -4.02 2.83 9.89
N VAL A 146 -3.82 2.07 8.81
CA VAL A 146 -2.57 2.08 8.03
C VAL A 146 -2.59 3.17 6.98
N GLN A 147 -3.73 3.36 6.32
CA GLN A 147 -3.84 4.25 5.19
C GLN A 147 -5.21 4.91 5.16
N ASP A 148 -5.22 6.23 4.97
CA ASP A 148 -6.41 7.06 4.81
C ASP A 148 -6.19 7.96 3.59
N ILE A 149 -6.73 7.52 2.45
CA ILE A 149 -6.64 8.27 1.19
C ILE A 149 -7.99 8.93 0.97
N ASN A 150 -7.99 10.24 0.85
CA ASN A 150 -9.16 11.04 0.52
C ASN A 150 -9.03 11.59 -0.91
N ASP A 151 -10.15 11.98 -1.51
CA ASP A 151 -10.23 12.65 -2.81
C ASP A 151 -9.62 11.84 -3.98
N ILE A 152 -9.93 10.55 -4.04
CA ILE A 152 -9.47 9.70 -5.15
C ILE A 152 -10.34 9.98 -6.38
N SER A 153 -9.74 10.70 -7.32
CA SER A 153 -10.44 11.23 -8.48
C SER A 153 -11.06 10.15 -9.38
N LYS A 154 -10.45 8.96 -9.48
CA LYS A 154 -10.92 7.85 -10.32
C LYS A 154 -10.48 6.48 -9.78
N VAL A 155 -11.44 5.56 -9.68
CA VAL A 155 -11.23 4.13 -9.45
C VAL A 155 -11.87 3.38 -10.60
N LYS A 156 -11.15 2.42 -11.19
CA LYS A 156 -11.69 1.55 -12.25
C LYS A 156 -11.86 0.14 -11.72
N ILE A 157 -13.07 -0.41 -11.86
CA ILE A 157 -13.31 -1.83 -11.63
C ILE A 157 -13.19 -2.52 -12.98
N ILE A 158 -12.18 -3.34 -13.14
CA ILE A 158 -11.91 -4.08 -14.37
C ILE A 158 -12.50 -5.48 -14.20
N PRO A 159 -13.48 -5.89 -15.04
CA PRO A 159 -14.04 -7.22 -14.96
C PRO A 159 -12.99 -8.28 -15.29
N LYS A 160 -13.14 -9.46 -14.69
CA LYS A 160 -12.36 -10.62 -15.10
C LYS A 160 -12.74 -10.97 -16.54
N LYS A 161 -11.74 -11.22 -17.39
CA LYS A 161 -11.97 -11.71 -18.75
C LYS A 161 -12.73 -13.03 -18.69
N PHE A 162 -13.62 -13.23 -19.67
CA PHE A 162 -14.22 -14.55 -19.88
C PHE A 162 -13.14 -15.62 -20.07
N PRO A 163 -13.41 -16.87 -19.67
CA PRO A 163 -12.56 -17.98 -20.03
C PRO A 163 -12.49 -18.08 -21.56
N ASP A 164 -11.38 -18.61 -22.07
CA ASP A 164 -11.25 -18.88 -23.49
C ASP A 164 -12.38 -19.84 -23.94
N PRO A 165 -12.94 -19.64 -25.15
CA PRO A 165 -14.02 -20.48 -25.64
C PRO A 165 -13.55 -21.93 -25.71
N ILE A 166 -14.37 -22.84 -25.16
CA ILE A 166 -14.11 -24.28 -25.25
C ILE A 166 -14.49 -24.72 -26.67
N PRO A 167 -13.59 -25.37 -27.43
CA PRO A 167 -13.92 -25.87 -28.75
C PRO A 167 -14.97 -26.97 -28.64
N MET A 168 -16.19 -26.68 -29.10
CA MET A 168 -17.31 -27.61 -29.13
C MET A 168 -17.59 -28.04 -30.57
N ARG A 169 -17.83 -29.33 -30.77
CA ARG A 169 -18.25 -29.90 -32.05
C ARG A 169 -19.69 -30.40 -31.91
N PHE A 170 -20.62 -29.73 -32.59
CA PHE A 170 -21.99 -30.22 -32.74
C PHE A 170 -22.07 -31.10 -33.98
N GLU A 171 -22.48 -32.34 -33.79
CA GLU A 171 -22.79 -33.28 -34.86
C GLU A 171 -24.31 -33.47 -34.89
N PHE A 172 -24.92 -33.27 -36.05
CA PHE A 172 -26.35 -33.53 -36.22
C PHE A 172 -26.54 -34.95 -36.72
N GLU A 173 -27.39 -35.71 -36.04
CA GLU A 173 -27.73 -37.07 -36.47
C GLU A 173 -28.25 -37.06 -37.93
N ASN A 174 -27.75 -38.01 -38.73
CA ASN A 174 -28.10 -38.20 -40.14
C ASN A 174 -27.69 -37.08 -41.11
N THR A 175 -26.69 -36.25 -40.76
CA THR A 175 -26.06 -35.34 -41.74
C THR A 175 -24.53 -35.35 -41.62
N PRO A 176 -23.79 -35.14 -42.73
CA PRO A 176 -22.32 -34.98 -42.67
C PRO A 176 -21.90 -33.60 -42.15
N PHE A 177 -22.85 -32.79 -41.66
CA PHE A 177 -22.61 -31.43 -41.23
C PHE A 177 -22.18 -31.41 -39.75
N ALA A 178 -21.02 -30.83 -39.49
CA ALA A 178 -20.50 -30.63 -38.13
C ALA A 178 -20.12 -29.16 -37.92
N LEU A 179 -20.70 -28.55 -36.89
CA LEU A 179 -20.36 -27.20 -36.44
C LEU A 179 -19.18 -27.31 -35.47
N LYS A 180 -17.99 -26.88 -35.90
CA LYS A 180 -16.73 -27.02 -35.13
C LYS A 180 -16.41 -25.82 -34.22
N TYR A 181 -17.25 -24.79 -34.21
CA TYR A 181 -17.03 -23.58 -33.43
C TYR A 181 -18.37 -22.98 -33.03
N LEU A 182 -18.64 -22.90 -31.73
CA LEU A 182 -19.77 -22.20 -31.16
C LEU A 182 -19.23 -21.09 -30.25
N GLU A 183 -19.32 -19.84 -30.69
CA GLU A 183 -19.09 -18.68 -29.84
C GLU A 183 -20.41 -18.33 -29.17
N MET A 184 -20.57 -18.73 -27.90
CA MET A 184 -21.74 -18.33 -27.11
C MET A 184 -21.49 -16.94 -26.52
N GLY A 185 -21.99 -15.91 -27.18
CA GLY A 185 -22.16 -14.61 -26.55
C GLY A 185 -23.24 -14.71 -25.46
N LEU A 186 -22.90 -14.40 -24.22
CA LEU A 186 -23.90 -14.13 -23.19
C LEU A 186 -24.48 -12.73 -23.47
N SER A 187 -25.72 -12.67 -23.95
CA SER A 187 -26.44 -11.42 -24.29
C SER A 187 -26.93 -10.69 -23.05
#